data_AF-A0A7C5H9I5-F1
#
_entry.id   AF-A0A7C5H9I5-F1
#
_cell.length_a   1.000
_cell.length_b   1.000
_cell.length_c   1.000
_cell.angle_alpha   90.00
_cell.angle_beta   90.00
_cell.angle_gamma   90.00
#
_symmetry.space_group_name_H-M   'P 1'
#
loop_
_entity.id
_entity.type
_entity.pdbx_description
1 polymer ?
#
loop_
_entity_poly.entity_id
_entity_poly.type
_entity_poly.pdbx_seq_one_letter_code
_entity_poly.pdbx_strand_id
1 'polypeptide(L)'
;MSGSLFACPFREHVDLSTVGYYAIGGQARWHLMPGTVAEFSAALAQCRRHSIPVIIAGQGTNMLFSDEPFPGAVISLEAMKRIIQLSGSLFFCEAGAENSDVALRLRQAGRSGGEWLYRLPGTIGATVRMNGRCYGKEISVVTKSIVTVALDGAVRWRKGAEVFLGYKSTSLMQSLEVVVGALFEFAEEDEPEAIGRRMQEYSDDRETKHQFDFPSCGSAFKNNREAGRPSGQIFDDLGFRGRREGGAQVSDHHANFLFNTGGAKAIDVLRLAAAMRTAAREQAGGADLELELQCAGLFETELLDQCGIASTPEPSRPGYGWTGLLRFPDFGAAMFPRTLLHGPMLGYACCDGEFTFGITVRVEQLIPLEEARRAPGKPCIRWTTRDENGKAFPLRPDAPAGAFVDRLWESSVSELFIGGGEGAGYLEFEVTPEGHWIALRFDAPRQRAAGHETPSEALWRGNALAFADEQGFGMELSHKLLEEFVCGNALHLQCAASPGENRYGLFPWWCDEGKPDFHQPGRFCEVWLD
;
A
#
# COMPACT_ATOMS: atom_id res chain seq x y z
N MET A 1 -12.96 -9.63 -28.54
CA MET A 1 -13.65 -9.61 -27.24
C MET A 1 -13.25 -8.32 -26.55
N SER A 2 -14.20 -7.44 -26.26
CA SER A 2 -13.97 -6.18 -25.55
C SER A 2 -13.83 -6.47 -24.05
N GLY A 3 -12.65 -6.90 -23.62
CA GLY A 3 -12.32 -6.97 -22.21
C GLY A 3 -12.14 -5.56 -21.63
N SER A 4 -12.53 -5.37 -20.37
CA SER A 4 -12.17 -4.18 -19.59
C SER A 4 -10.64 -4.04 -19.56
N LEU A 5 -10.10 -2.83 -19.79
CA LEU A 5 -8.66 -2.57 -19.72
C LEU A 5 -8.09 -2.85 -18.31
N PHE A 6 -8.89 -2.58 -17.28
CA PHE A 6 -8.50 -2.76 -15.89
C PHE A 6 -9.33 -3.82 -15.16
N ALA A 7 -8.68 -4.54 -14.23
CA ALA A 7 -9.30 -5.58 -13.41
C ALA A 7 -9.98 -5.04 -12.14
N CYS A 8 -10.08 -3.72 -11.98
CA CYS A 8 -10.74 -3.04 -10.87
C CYS A 8 -11.72 -1.97 -11.37
N PRO A 9 -12.62 -1.46 -10.51
CA PRO A 9 -13.49 -0.34 -10.87
C PRO A 9 -12.67 0.88 -11.32
N PHE A 10 -13.06 1.49 -12.44
CA PHE A 10 -12.42 2.69 -12.95
C PHE A 10 -13.41 3.65 -13.63
N ARG A 11 -12.99 4.89 -13.79
CA ARG A 11 -13.68 5.94 -14.57
C ARG A 11 -12.72 6.50 -15.61
N GLU A 12 -13.25 6.95 -16.74
CA GLU A 12 -12.48 7.62 -17.79
C GLU A 12 -12.74 9.13 -17.77
N HIS A 13 -11.75 9.91 -18.23
CA HIS A 13 -11.87 11.36 -18.45
C HIS A 13 -12.34 12.13 -17.19
N VAL A 14 -11.71 11.84 -16.05
CA VAL A 14 -12.10 12.38 -14.74
C VAL A 14 -11.46 13.74 -14.49
N ASP A 15 -12.27 14.70 -14.07
CA ASP A 15 -11.80 16.00 -13.58
C ASP A 15 -11.15 15.84 -12.20
N LEU A 16 -9.84 16.09 -12.10
CA LEU A 16 -9.07 15.90 -10.88
C LEU A 16 -9.44 16.92 -9.78
N SER A 17 -10.09 18.03 -10.11
CA SER A 17 -10.67 18.93 -9.10
C SER A 17 -11.81 18.28 -8.31
N THR A 18 -12.41 17.21 -8.82
CA THR A 18 -13.42 16.41 -8.09
C THR A 18 -12.84 15.23 -7.32
N VAL A 19 -11.54 14.95 -7.51
CA VAL A 19 -10.82 13.82 -6.89
C VAL A 19 -9.94 14.32 -5.74
N GLY A 20 -9.17 15.38 -5.96
CA GLY A 20 -8.26 15.93 -4.97
C GLY A 20 -8.97 16.85 -3.98
N TYR A 21 -8.63 16.71 -2.70
CA TYR A 21 -9.16 17.55 -1.62
C TYR A 21 -8.97 19.07 -1.85
N TYR A 22 -7.94 19.48 -2.61
CA TYR A 22 -7.68 20.88 -2.93
C TYR A 22 -8.69 21.50 -3.91
N ALA A 23 -9.50 20.67 -4.58
CA ALA A 23 -10.42 21.07 -5.64
C ALA A 23 -9.74 21.83 -6.80
N ILE A 24 -8.53 21.38 -7.17
CA ILE A 24 -7.70 21.91 -8.25
C ILE A 24 -7.15 20.73 -9.06
N GLY A 25 -7.16 20.84 -10.39
CA GLY A 25 -6.53 19.90 -11.29
C GLY A 25 -7.22 19.83 -12.66
N GLY A 26 -6.47 19.40 -13.67
CA GLY A 26 -6.95 19.12 -15.01
C GLY A 26 -7.66 17.78 -15.10
N GLN A 27 -7.82 17.26 -16.32
CA GLN A 27 -8.47 15.97 -16.55
C GLN A 27 -7.45 14.83 -16.57
N ALA A 28 -7.69 13.75 -15.82
CA ALA A 28 -6.98 12.47 -15.96
C ALA A 28 -7.70 11.54 -16.94
N ARG A 29 -6.93 10.77 -17.70
CA ARG A 29 -7.49 9.78 -18.63
C ARG A 29 -8.21 8.65 -17.89
N TRP A 30 -7.63 8.14 -16.82
CA TRP A 30 -8.25 7.11 -15.97
C TRP A 30 -8.15 7.42 -14.48
N HIS A 31 -9.19 7.07 -13.74
CA HIS A 31 -9.20 7.03 -12.27
C HIS A 31 -9.59 5.62 -11.82
N LEU A 32 -8.66 4.91 -11.18
CA LEU A 32 -8.78 3.51 -10.77
C LEU A 32 -8.99 3.44 -9.25
N MET A 33 -9.89 2.57 -8.81
CA MET A 33 -10.30 2.44 -7.41
C MET A 33 -10.23 0.96 -6.97
N PRO A 34 -9.03 0.37 -6.86
CA PRO A 34 -8.88 -1.01 -6.39
C PRO A 34 -9.34 -1.13 -4.93
N GLY A 35 -10.11 -2.18 -4.63
CA GLY A 35 -10.59 -2.52 -3.28
C GLY A 35 -9.79 -3.63 -2.59
N THR A 36 -8.80 -4.21 -3.28
CA THR A 36 -7.93 -5.27 -2.76
C THR A 36 -6.49 -5.10 -3.23
N VAL A 37 -5.55 -5.75 -2.53
CA VAL A 37 -4.14 -5.78 -2.93
C VAL A 37 -3.97 -6.40 -4.32
N ALA A 38 -4.72 -7.46 -4.63
CA ALA A 38 -4.65 -8.13 -5.94
C ALA A 38 -5.12 -7.22 -7.08
N GLU A 39 -6.23 -6.51 -6.89
CA GLU A 39 -6.72 -5.51 -7.84
C GLU A 39 -5.70 -4.38 -8.06
N PHE A 40 -5.06 -3.91 -6.98
CA PHE A 40 -4.02 -2.88 -7.07
C PHE A 40 -2.79 -3.37 -7.85
N SER A 41 -2.28 -4.57 -7.54
CA SER A 41 -1.15 -5.17 -8.26
C SER A 41 -1.46 -5.42 -9.74
N ALA A 42 -2.67 -5.90 -10.06
CA ALA A 42 -3.12 -6.07 -11.43
C ALA A 42 -3.19 -4.75 -12.20
N ALA A 43 -3.70 -3.68 -11.56
CA ALA A 43 -3.73 -2.34 -12.13
C ALA A 43 -2.32 -1.79 -12.43
N LEU A 44 -1.37 -1.95 -11.49
CA LEU A 44 0.03 -1.59 -11.71
C LEU A 44 0.64 -2.37 -12.89
N ALA A 45 0.40 -3.67 -12.95
CA ALA A 45 0.91 -4.52 -14.01
C ALA A 45 0.34 -4.13 -15.40
N GLN A 46 -0.96 -3.82 -15.48
CA GLN A 46 -1.59 -3.34 -16.71
C GLN A 46 -1.02 -1.98 -17.14
N CYS A 47 -0.88 -1.04 -16.20
CA CYS A 47 -0.25 0.25 -16.48
C CYS A 47 1.19 0.08 -17.00
N ARG A 48 1.96 -0.83 -16.41
CA ARG A 48 3.31 -1.16 -16.88
C ARG A 48 3.31 -1.73 -18.29
N ARG A 49 2.49 -2.76 -18.57
CA ARG A 49 2.39 -3.43 -19.89
C ARG A 49 2.04 -2.46 -21.00
N HIS A 50 1.19 -1.48 -20.71
CA HIS A 50 0.73 -0.48 -21.68
C HIS A 50 1.51 0.84 -21.60
N SER A 51 2.57 0.91 -20.79
CA SER A 51 3.37 2.13 -20.56
C SER A 51 2.51 3.35 -20.18
N ILE A 52 1.45 3.12 -19.40
CA ILE A 52 0.56 4.16 -18.88
C ILE A 52 1.24 4.80 -17.67
N PRO A 53 1.50 6.12 -17.66
CA PRO A 53 2.06 6.80 -16.50
C PRO A 53 1.05 6.79 -15.35
N VAL A 54 1.54 6.64 -14.11
CA VAL A 54 0.69 6.47 -12.93
C VAL A 54 0.92 7.60 -11.93
N ILE A 55 -0.16 8.06 -11.31
CA ILE A 55 -0.13 8.84 -10.06
C ILE A 55 -0.82 8.00 -8.99
N ILE A 56 -0.18 7.85 -7.83
CA ILE A 56 -0.80 7.21 -6.66
C ILE A 56 -1.38 8.30 -5.77
N ALA A 57 -2.64 8.16 -5.40
CA ALA A 57 -3.34 9.12 -4.57
C ALA A 57 -4.03 8.43 -3.37
N GLY A 58 -4.03 9.12 -2.22
CA GLY A 58 -5.11 8.97 -1.24
C GLY A 58 -6.25 9.92 -1.61
N GLN A 59 -6.88 10.56 -0.63
CA GLN A 59 -7.86 11.64 -0.85
C GLN A 59 -7.26 12.96 -1.41
N GLY A 60 -5.97 12.98 -1.75
CA GLY A 60 -5.30 14.19 -2.25
C GLY A 60 -5.15 15.32 -1.22
N THR A 61 -5.21 15.04 0.09
CA THR A 61 -5.14 16.06 1.16
C THR A 61 -3.75 16.71 1.32
N ASN A 62 -2.74 16.20 0.62
CA ASN A 62 -1.43 16.83 0.48
C ASN A 62 -0.97 16.87 -1.00
N MET A 63 -1.89 16.87 -1.96
CA MET A 63 -1.58 16.81 -3.39
C MET A 63 -2.13 17.99 -4.17
N LEU A 64 -1.31 18.55 -5.04
CA LEU A 64 -1.71 19.55 -6.04
C LEU A 64 -1.59 18.94 -7.43
N PHE A 65 -2.74 18.61 -8.03
CA PHE A 65 -2.79 18.13 -9.40
C PHE A 65 -2.57 19.30 -10.37
N SER A 66 -1.79 19.07 -11.42
CA SER A 66 -1.60 20.05 -12.50
C SER A 66 -2.90 20.41 -13.18
N ASP A 67 -3.01 21.65 -13.65
CA ASP A 67 -4.10 22.12 -14.53
C ASP A 67 -4.07 21.46 -15.93
N GLU A 68 -2.93 20.90 -16.33
CA GLU A 68 -2.73 20.25 -17.63
C GLU A 68 -3.40 18.86 -17.66
N PRO A 69 -3.93 18.42 -18.82
CA PRO A 69 -4.46 17.07 -18.97
C PRO A 69 -3.40 16.00 -18.67
N PHE A 70 -3.77 15.01 -17.88
CA PHE A 70 -2.93 13.86 -17.57
C PHE A 70 -3.36 12.64 -18.42
N PRO A 71 -2.52 12.17 -19.36
CA PRO A 71 -2.87 11.05 -20.23
C PRO A 71 -2.82 9.68 -19.52
N GLY A 72 -2.48 9.65 -18.24
CA GLY A 72 -2.26 8.45 -17.45
C GLY A 72 -3.40 8.06 -16.50
N ALA A 73 -3.05 7.16 -15.59
CA ALA A 73 -3.95 6.61 -14.58
C ALA A 73 -3.67 7.20 -13.20
N VAL A 74 -4.69 7.75 -12.54
CA VAL A 74 -4.66 8.05 -11.11
C VAL A 74 -5.24 6.86 -10.36
N ILE A 75 -4.48 6.25 -9.45
CA ILE A 75 -4.93 5.11 -8.65
C ILE A 75 -5.18 5.59 -7.21
N SER A 76 -6.45 5.57 -6.80
CA SER A 76 -6.89 5.93 -5.44
C SER A 76 -7.11 4.67 -4.61
N LEU A 77 -6.45 4.58 -3.45
CA LEU A 77 -6.62 3.44 -2.53
C LEU A 77 -7.82 3.57 -1.59
N GLU A 78 -8.70 4.53 -1.81
CA GLU A 78 -9.84 4.87 -0.91
C GLU A 78 -10.85 3.73 -0.72
N ALA A 79 -10.92 2.79 -1.66
CA ALA A 79 -11.76 1.59 -1.52
C ALA A 79 -11.16 0.54 -0.56
N MET A 80 -9.85 0.59 -0.30
CA MET A 80 -9.15 -0.24 0.68
C MET A 80 -9.20 0.44 2.06
N LYS A 81 -10.34 0.36 2.74
CA LYS A 81 -10.64 1.10 3.98
C LYS A 81 -10.98 0.25 5.20
N ARG A 82 -10.65 -1.04 5.21
CA ARG A 82 -10.89 -1.92 6.36
C ARG A 82 -10.06 -1.47 7.56
N ILE A 83 -10.67 -1.54 8.74
CA ILE A 83 -10.05 -1.32 10.05
C ILE A 83 -10.42 -2.50 10.94
N ILE A 84 -9.41 -3.28 11.34
CA ILE A 84 -9.59 -4.57 12.01
C ILE A 84 -8.82 -4.56 13.32
N GLN A 85 -9.50 -4.84 14.43
CA GLN A 85 -8.88 -5.01 15.74
C GLN A 85 -8.42 -6.47 15.89
N LEU A 86 -7.15 -6.73 15.59
CA LEU A 86 -6.57 -8.08 15.63
C LEU A 86 -6.51 -8.64 17.06
N SER A 87 -6.23 -7.78 18.03
CA SER A 87 -6.25 -8.08 19.45
C SER A 87 -6.45 -6.78 20.23
N GLY A 88 -6.65 -6.85 21.55
CA GLY A 88 -6.95 -5.72 22.43
C GLY A 88 -6.37 -4.39 21.95
N SER A 89 -5.03 -4.27 21.90
CA SER A 89 -4.30 -3.06 21.49
C SER A 89 -3.89 -2.98 20.02
N LEU A 90 -4.06 -4.04 19.22
CA LEU A 90 -3.52 -4.12 17.85
C LEU A 90 -4.60 -3.89 16.79
N PHE A 91 -4.34 -2.92 15.91
CA PHE A 91 -5.26 -2.51 14.85
C PHE A 91 -4.57 -2.57 13.49
N PHE A 92 -5.08 -3.39 12.59
CA PHE A 92 -4.71 -3.36 11.18
C PHE A 92 -5.62 -2.41 10.43
N CYS A 93 -5.03 -1.47 9.68
CA CYS A 93 -5.77 -0.50 8.87
C CYS A 93 -5.25 -0.57 7.43
N GLU A 94 -6.15 -0.67 6.47
CA GLU A 94 -5.81 -0.51 5.06
C GLU A 94 -5.46 0.95 4.73
N ALA A 95 -4.70 1.16 3.66
CA ALA A 95 -4.16 2.47 3.30
C ALA A 95 -5.20 3.55 2.97
N GLY A 96 -6.40 3.15 2.55
CA GLY A 96 -7.54 4.02 2.27
C GLY A 96 -8.39 4.36 3.49
N ALA A 97 -8.18 3.72 4.65
CA ALA A 97 -8.90 4.04 5.87
C ALA A 97 -8.65 5.51 6.25
N GLU A 98 -9.72 6.25 6.55
CA GLU A 98 -9.60 7.65 6.95
C GLU A 98 -9.01 7.77 8.35
N ASN A 99 -8.20 8.80 8.59
CA ASN A 99 -7.64 9.04 9.93
C ASN A 99 -8.76 9.20 10.98
N SER A 100 -9.86 9.88 10.61
CA SER A 100 -11.02 10.08 11.50
C SER A 100 -11.74 8.77 11.82
N ASP A 101 -11.90 7.87 10.85
CA ASP A 101 -12.54 6.58 11.05
C ASP A 101 -11.70 5.70 11.99
N VAL A 102 -10.37 5.74 11.87
CA VAL A 102 -9.47 5.06 12.81
C VAL A 102 -9.62 5.63 14.22
N ALA A 103 -9.65 6.96 14.39
CA ALA A 103 -9.87 7.57 15.70
C ALA A 103 -11.21 7.17 16.34
N LEU A 104 -12.28 7.14 15.54
CA LEU A 104 -13.62 6.71 15.97
C LEU A 104 -13.64 5.24 16.38
N ARG A 105 -12.97 4.36 15.60
CA ARG A 105 -12.86 2.93 15.90
C ARG A 105 -12.07 2.66 17.17
N LEU A 106 -11.02 3.45 17.44
CA LEU A 106 -10.25 3.39 18.69
C LEU A 106 -11.09 3.84 19.90
N ARG A 107 -11.85 4.94 19.77
CA ARG A 107 -12.79 5.38 20.82
C ARG A 107 -13.81 4.30 21.15
N GLN A 108 -14.40 3.67 20.15
CA GLN A 108 -15.35 2.56 20.35
C GLN A 108 -14.72 1.37 21.09
N ALA A 109 -13.41 1.13 20.88
CA ALA A 109 -12.66 0.09 21.56
C ALA A 109 -12.11 0.47 22.94
N GLY A 110 -12.34 1.71 23.41
CA GLY A 110 -11.73 2.22 24.64
C GLY A 110 -10.21 2.35 24.56
N ARG A 111 -9.65 2.58 23.36
CA ARG A 111 -8.20 2.70 23.12
C ARG A 111 -7.79 4.15 22.93
N SER A 112 -6.88 4.60 23.78
CA SER A 112 -6.34 5.96 23.83
C SER A 112 -5.08 6.11 22.97
N GLY A 113 -4.67 7.36 22.69
CA GLY A 113 -3.44 7.71 21.97
C GLY A 113 -3.61 7.99 20.47
N GLY A 114 -4.80 7.74 19.91
CA GLY A 114 -5.16 8.01 18.51
C GLY A 114 -6.07 9.21 18.29
N GLU A 115 -6.43 9.96 19.33
CA GLU A 115 -7.42 11.04 19.27
C GLU A 115 -7.03 12.16 18.30
N TRP A 116 -5.73 12.40 18.15
CA TRP A 116 -5.16 13.42 17.26
C TRP A 116 -5.40 13.15 15.77
N LEU A 117 -5.73 11.90 15.41
CA LEU A 117 -6.11 11.51 14.05
C LEU A 117 -7.53 12.02 13.70
N TYR A 118 -8.37 12.30 14.69
CA TYR A 118 -9.69 12.83 14.46
C TYR A 118 -9.61 14.21 13.78
N ARG A 119 -10.33 14.36 12.66
CA ARG A 119 -10.33 15.56 11.82
C ARG A 119 -8.94 15.90 11.23
N LEU A 120 -8.01 14.94 11.19
CA LEU A 120 -6.81 15.05 10.35
C LEU A 120 -7.16 14.60 8.93
N PRO A 121 -7.22 15.48 7.92
CA PRO A 121 -7.64 15.09 6.57
C PRO A 121 -6.69 14.06 5.94
N GLY A 122 -7.26 13.04 5.30
CA GLY A 122 -6.53 12.06 4.52
C GLY A 122 -6.63 10.65 5.09
N THR A 123 -5.87 9.74 4.48
CA THR A 123 -5.94 8.31 4.75
C THR A 123 -4.64 7.78 5.35
N ILE A 124 -4.73 6.62 6.00
CA ILE A 124 -3.63 5.97 6.69
C ILE A 124 -2.40 5.78 5.81
N GLY A 125 -2.55 5.41 4.54
CA GLY A 125 -1.43 5.22 3.62
C GLY A 125 -0.60 6.48 3.45
N ALA A 126 -1.25 7.62 3.27
CA ALA A 126 -0.59 8.92 3.15
C ALA A 126 0.01 9.38 4.50
N THR A 127 -0.74 9.21 5.60
CA THR A 127 -0.28 9.53 6.96
C THR A 127 1.00 8.75 7.29
N VAL A 128 1.06 7.45 6.99
CA VAL A 128 2.24 6.61 7.18
C VAL A 128 3.38 7.05 6.25
N ARG A 129 3.12 7.24 4.95
CA ARG A 129 4.14 7.66 3.98
C ARG A 129 4.85 8.95 4.40
N MET A 130 4.10 9.92 4.94
CA MET A 130 4.60 11.23 5.32
C MET A 130 5.10 11.32 6.77
N ASN A 131 5.03 10.23 7.55
CA ASN A 131 5.18 10.24 9.01
C ASN A 131 4.35 11.37 9.66
N GLY A 132 3.05 11.33 9.39
CA GLY A 132 2.06 12.33 9.77
C GLY A 132 2.06 12.61 11.26
N ARG A 133 1.83 13.89 11.60
CA ARG A 133 1.96 14.43 12.95
C ARG A 133 1.04 15.61 13.17
N CYS A 134 0.43 15.69 14.34
CA CYS A 134 -0.14 16.92 14.89
C CYS A 134 -0.29 16.79 16.41
N TYR A 135 -0.51 17.92 17.10
CA TYR A 135 -0.71 17.96 18.56
C TYR A 135 0.40 17.27 19.38
N GLY A 136 1.65 17.32 18.90
CA GLY A 136 2.80 16.69 19.55
C GLY A 136 2.83 15.16 19.46
N LYS A 137 1.94 14.56 18.67
CA LYS A 137 1.88 13.12 18.38
C LYS A 137 2.33 12.86 16.94
N GLU A 138 2.78 11.64 16.68
CA GLU A 138 3.20 11.20 15.35
C GLU A 138 2.86 9.72 15.12
N ILE A 139 2.54 9.38 13.87
CA ILE A 139 2.07 8.03 13.50
C ILE A 139 3.13 6.96 13.76
N SER A 140 4.42 7.31 13.63
CA SER A 140 5.54 6.39 13.86
C SER A 140 5.57 5.82 15.27
N VAL A 141 5.07 6.54 16.28
CA VAL A 141 5.05 6.09 17.68
C VAL A 141 4.15 4.87 17.87
N VAL A 142 3.04 4.80 17.13
CA VAL A 142 2.05 3.72 17.25
C VAL A 142 2.20 2.66 16.16
N THR A 143 3.01 2.91 15.13
CA THR A 143 3.16 1.98 14.00
C THR A 143 4.12 0.83 14.34
N LYS A 144 3.61 -0.40 14.33
CA LYS A 144 4.45 -1.61 14.40
C LYS A 144 4.99 -2.02 13.06
N SER A 145 4.17 -1.95 12.02
CA SER A 145 4.57 -2.40 10.70
C SER A 145 3.75 -1.75 9.60
N ILE A 146 4.32 -1.76 8.40
CA ILE A 146 3.74 -1.20 7.17
C ILE A 146 3.70 -2.30 6.12
N VAL A 147 2.59 -2.42 5.40
CA VAL A 147 2.50 -3.26 4.21
C VAL A 147 2.68 -2.42 2.98
N THR A 148 3.63 -2.81 2.14
CA THR A 148 3.89 -2.15 0.87
C THR A 148 3.72 -3.09 -0.32
N VAL A 149 3.38 -2.52 -1.47
CA VAL A 149 3.43 -3.17 -2.78
C VAL A 149 4.48 -2.46 -3.61
N ALA A 150 5.45 -3.23 -4.12
CA ALA A 150 6.46 -2.74 -5.05
C ALA A 150 5.95 -2.74 -6.50
N LEU A 151 6.70 -2.11 -7.40
CA LEU A 151 6.32 -1.98 -8.81
C LEU A 151 6.30 -3.29 -9.61
N ASP A 152 6.98 -4.32 -9.09
CA ASP A 152 6.93 -5.69 -9.58
C ASP A 152 5.74 -6.48 -8.98
N GLY A 153 4.84 -5.82 -8.24
CA GLY A 153 3.72 -6.44 -7.55
C GLY A 153 4.10 -7.09 -6.22
N ALA A 154 5.39 -7.10 -5.84
CA ALA A 154 5.82 -7.77 -4.62
C ALA A 154 5.20 -7.13 -3.38
N VAL A 155 4.60 -7.96 -2.51
CA VAL A 155 3.91 -7.50 -1.30
C VAL A 155 4.81 -7.75 -0.09
N ARG A 156 5.16 -6.70 0.64
CA ARG A 156 6.16 -6.74 1.72
C ARG A 156 5.64 -6.13 3.01
N TRP A 157 5.86 -6.84 4.10
CA TRP A 157 5.68 -6.32 5.45
C TRP A 157 7.01 -5.75 5.97
N ARG A 158 7.03 -4.46 6.29
CA ARG A 158 8.19 -3.69 6.76
C ARG A 158 8.00 -3.32 8.21
N LYS A 159 9.05 -3.43 9.03
CA LYS A 159 8.97 -2.98 10.43
C LYS A 159 8.93 -1.45 10.48
N GLY A 160 8.19 -0.87 11.42
CA GLY A 160 8.12 0.59 11.58
C GLY A 160 9.50 1.23 11.72
N ALA A 161 10.39 0.62 12.51
CA ALA A 161 11.76 1.08 12.72
C ALA A 161 12.64 1.11 11.45
N GLU A 162 12.29 0.35 10.41
CA GLU A 162 13.00 0.35 9.12
C GLU A 162 12.47 1.44 8.17
N VAL A 163 11.28 1.97 8.46
CA VAL A 163 10.55 2.91 7.59
C VAL A 163 10.70 4.34 8.08
N PHE A 164 10.52 4.58 9.39
CA PHE A 164 10.54 5.95 9.94
C PHE A 164 11.97 6.39 10.26
N LEU A 165 12.44 7.42 9.55
CA LEU A 165 13.82 7.91 9.64
C LEU A 165 13.94 9.20 10.47
N GLY A 166 12.82 9.84 10.81
CA GLY A 166 12.79 11.05 11.64
C GLY A 166 11.61 11.97 11.35
N TYR A 167 11.81 13.28 11.58
CA TYR A 167 10.80 14.33 11.42
C TYR A 167 10.32 14.43 9.96
N LYS A 168 9.06 14.07 9.71
CA LYS A 168 8.43 14.06 8.37
C LYS A 168 9.31 13.37 7.31
N SER A 169 9.97 12.29 7.72
CA SER A 169 10.94 11.57 6.90
C SER A 169 10.72 10.07 7.04
N THR A 170 10.51 9.41 5.91
CA THR A 170 10.42 7.97 5.79
C THR A 170 11.26 7.49 4.62
N SER A 171 11.76 6.25 4.67
CA SER A 171 12.40 5.62 3.51
C SER A 171 11.43 5.46 2.34
N LEU A 172 10.11 5.45 2.61
CA LEU A 172 9.08 5.32 1.60
C LEU A 172 8.93 6.56 0.72
N MET A 173 9.21 7.77 1.24
CA MET A 173 9.15 9.00 0.45
C MET A 173 10.10 8.99 -0.75
N GLN A 174 11.19 8.23 -0.66
CA GLN A 174 12.18 8.03 -1.72
C GLN A 174 12.01 6.69 -2.47
N SER A 175 11.10 5.85 -1.99
CA SER A 175 10.80 4.55 -2.58
C SER A 175 9.63 4.63 -3.57
N LEU A 176 9.66 3.75 -4.55
CA LEU A 176 8.55 3.49 -5.48
C LEU A 176 7.52 2.50 -4.90
N GLU A 177 7.77 1.98 -3.70
CA GLU A 177 6.81 1.14 -2.98
C GLU A 177 5.61 1.97 -2.49
N VAL A 178 4.42 1.39 -2.64
CA VAL A 178 3.14 2.00 -2.26
C VAL A 178 2.64 1.35 -0.97
N VAL A 179 2.26 2.17 0.02
CA VAL A 179 1.64 1.69 1.26
C VAL A 179 0.23 1.22 0.96
N VAL A 180 -0.09 -0.03 1.32
CA VAL A 180 -1.43 -0.62 1.16
C VAL A 180 -2.09 -0.97 2.50
N GLY A 181 -1.34 -0.96 3.60
CA GLY A 181 -1.88 -1.13 4.95
C GLY A 181 -0.82 -0.88 6.03
N ALA A 182 -1.25 -0.83 7.29
CA ALA A 182 -0.38 -0.67 8.44
C ALA A 182 -0.96 -1.35 9.69
N LEU A 183 -0.07 -1.83 10.55
CA LEU A 183 -0.41 -2.38 11.86
C LEU A 183 0.01 -1.37 12.95
N PHE A 184 -0.95 -0.96 13.76
CA PHE A 184 -0.77 -0.05 14.88
C PHE A 184 -0.96 -0.75 16.22
N GLU A 185 -0.25 -0.28 17.25
CA GLU A 185 -0.48 -0.64 18.64
C GLU A 185 -0.87 0.60 19.45
N PHE A 186 -2.06 0.55 20.05
CA PHE A 186 -2.57 1.52 21.01
C PHE A 186 -2.75 0.82 22.36
N ALA A 187 -1.68 0.83 23.16
CA ALA A 187 -1.64 0.08 24.42
C ALA A 187 -2.48 0.70 25.54
N GLU A 188 -2.67 2.02 25.52
CA GLU A 188 -3.37 2.75 26.57
C GLU A 188 -4.89 2.58 26.43
N GLU A 189 -5.57 2.37 27.57
CA GLU A 189 -7.03 2.29 27.68
C GLU A 189 -7.56 3.54 28.38
N ASP A 190 -8.76 3.97 28.00
CA ASP A 190 -9.49 5.03 28.68
C ASP A 190 -10.99 4.91 28.37
N GLU A 191 -11.84 5.60 29.14
CA GLU A 191 -13.27 5.64 28.92
C GLU A 191 -13.59 6.27 27.54
N PRO A 192 -14.47 5.65 26.71
CA PRO A 192 -14.85 6.18 25.40
C PRO A 192 -15.28 7.65 25.43
N GLU A 193 -15.96 8.10 26.50
CA GLU A 193 -16.34 9.49 26.69
C GLU A 193 -15.13 10.41 26.91
N ALA A 194 -14.09 9.97 27.63
CA ALA A 194 -12.88 10.74 27.84
C ALA A 194 -12.07 10.90 26.55
N ILE A 195 -11.92 9.81 25.78
CA ILE A 195 -11.33 9.81 24.44
C ILE A 195 -12.13 10.76 23.54
N GLY A 196 -13.46 10.67 23.57
CA GLY A 196 -14.37 11.54 22.82
C GLY A 196 -14.21 13.04 23.14
N ARG A 197 -13.99 13.41 24.41
CA ARG A 197 -13.71 14.80 24.79
C ARG A 197 -12.41 15.31 24.19
N ARG A 198 -11.33 14.53 24.24
CA ARG A 198 -10.03 14.91 23.63
C ARG A 198 -10.13 15.04 22.11
N MET A 199 -10.88 14.15 21.45
CA MET A 199 -11.17 14.27 20.02
C MET A 199 -11.90 15.58 19.71
N GLN A 200 -12.89 15.97 20.52
CA GLN A 200 -13.62 17.22 20.34
C GLN A 200 -12.71 18.44 20.54
N GLU A 201 -11.83 18.43 21.56
CA GLU A 201 -10.84 19.50 21.78
C GLU A 201 -9.97 19.75 20.53
N TYR A 202 -9.53 18.67 19.84
CA TYR A 202 -8.81 18.80 18.59
C TYR A 202 -9.68 19.32 17.44
N SER A 203 -10.95 18.90 17.35
CA SER A 203 -11.86 19.44 16.32
C SER A 203 -12.08 20.94 16.51
N ASP A 204 -12.36 21.37 17.74
CA ASP A 204 -12.60 22.77 18.08
C ASP A 204 -11.36 23.64 17.82
N ASP A 205 -10.16 23.14 18.14
CA ASP A 205 -8.90 23.83 17.83
C ASP A 205 -8.70 24.01 16.31
N ARG A 206 -9.06 23.03 15.48
CA ARG A 206 -8.93 23.17 14.01
C ARG A 206 -9.94 24.17 13.45
N GLU A 207 -11.15 24.19 14.00
CA GLU A 207 -12.21 25.13 13.61
C GLU A 207 -11.87 26.56 14.00
N THR A 208 -11.39 26.77 15.24
CA THR A 208 -10.93 28.10 15.69
C THR A 208 -9.72 28.61 14.92
N LYS A 209 -8.93 27.70 14.33
CA LYS A 209 -7.81 28.02 13.42
C LYS A 209 -8.22 28.16 11.96
N HIS A 210 -9.50 28.05 11.63
CA HIS A 210 -10.02 28.25 10.27
C HIS A 210 -9.37 27.32 9.23
N GLN A 211 -8.96 26.11 9.63
CA GLN A 211 -8.25 25.18 8.73
C GLN A 211 -9.13 24.63 7.60
N PHE A 212 -10.45 24.78 7.73
CA PHE A 212 -11.44 24.16 6.85
C PHE A 212 -12.33 25.17 6.12
N ASP A 213 -12.04 26.46 6.22
CA ASP A 213 -12.86 27.53 5.61
C ASP A 213 -12.91 27.41 4.09
N PHE A 214 -11.82 26.93 3.48
CA PHE A 214 -11.67 26.71 2.05
C PHE A 214 -10.86 25.44 1.77
N PRO A 215 -11.02 24.81 0.59
CA PRO A 215 -10.17 23.71 0.16
C PRO A 215 -8.68 24.08 0.22
N SER A 216 -7.88 23.23 0.88
CA SER A 216 -6.43 23.36 1.02
C SER A 216 -5.78 22.02 1.33
N CYS A 217 -4.47 21.94 1.10
CA CYS A 217 -3.66 20.78 1.44
C CYS A 217 -2.93 20.93 2.80
N GLY A 218 -3.52 21.68 3.73
CA GLY A 218 -2.89 21.98 5.02
C GLY A 218 -1.73 22.97 4.90
N SER A 219 -0.73 22.81 5.76
CA SER A 219 0.49 23.63 5.74
C SER A 219 1.26 23.43 4.44
N ALA A 220 1.48 24.52 3.69
CA ALA A 220 2.19 24.50 2.42
C ALA A 220 3.70 24.24 2.59
N PHE A 221 4.31 24.74 3.65
CA PHE A 221 5.74 24.57 3.93
C PHE A 221 6.01 23.81 5.23
N LYS A 222 7.06 22.99 5.22
CA LYS A 222 7.62 22.38 6.44
C LYS A 222 8.22 23.46 7.33
N ASN A 223 8.25 23.20 8.64
CA ASN A 223 9.02 24.03 9.57
C ASN A 223 10.51 23.73 9.42
N ASN A 224 11.32 24.77 9.23
CA ASN A 224 12.78 24.67 9.31
C ASN A 224 13.24 25.03 10.73
N ARG A 225 13.84 24.07 11.44
CA ARG A 225 14.32 24.28 12.82
C ARG A 225 15.46 25.29 12.91
N GLU A 226 16.29 25.37 11.87
CA GLU A 226 17.41 26.31 11.81
C GLU A 226 16.93 27.77 11.72
N ALA A 227 15.73 27.98 11.16
CA ALA A 227 15.11 29.30 11.11
C ALA A 227 14.63 29.80 12.49
N GLY A 228 14.62 28.93 13.53
CA GLY A 228 14.33 29.29 14.92
C GLY A 228 12.87 29.68 15.22
N ARG A 229 11.99 29.71 14.21
CA ARG A 229 10.55 30.01 14.35
C ARG A 229 9.73 29.24 13.31
N PRO A 230 8.43 28.98 13.55
CA PRO A 230 7.57 28.25 12.61
C PRO A 230 7.38 28.98 11.28
N SER A 231 7.20 28.24 10.18
CA SER A 231 7.05 28.81 8.82
C SER A 231 5.84 29.73 8.71
N GLY A 232 4.73 29.39 9.37
CA GLY A 232 3.56 30.28 9.41
C GLY A 232 3.86 31.65 10.01
N GLN A 233 4.64 31.68 11.10
CA GLN A 233 5.05 32.95 11.72
C GLN A 233 5.99 33.74 10.80
N ILE A 234 6.90 33.07 10.09
CA ILE A 234 7.77 33.72 9.10
C ILE A 234 6.93 34.44 8.05
N PHE A 235 5.93 33.78 7.47
CA PHE A 235 5.09 34.38 6.43
C PHE A 235 4.14 35.45 6.98
N ASP A 236 3.68 35.31 8.22
CA ASP A 236 2.92 36.36 8.91
C ASP A 236 3.75 37.63 9.06
N ASP A 237 4.99 37.51 9.55
CA ASP A 237 5.91 38.63 9.75
C ASP A 237 6.31 39.30 8.42
N LEU A 238 6.31 38.53 7.33
CA LEU A 238 6.54 39.03 5.97
C LEU A 238 5.27 39.61 5.30
N GLY A 239 4.13 39.63 6.00
CA GLY A 239 2.90 40.26 5.52
C GLY A 239 2.17 39.50 4.42
N PHE A 240 2.28 38.17 4.37
CA PHE A 240 1.64 37.36 3.32
C PHE A 240 0.15 37.07 3.54
N ARG A 241 -0.38 37.26 4.75
CA ARG A 241 -1.82 37.03 5.03
C ARG A 241 -2.71 37.75 4.03
N GLY A 242 -3.71 37.03 3.51
CA GLY A 242 -4.67 37.57 2.55
C GLY A 242 -4.12 37.82 1.15
N ARG A 243 -2.81 37.64 0.89
CA ARG A 243 -2.21 37.81 -0.45
C ARG A 243 -2.83 36.81 -1.42
N ARG A 244 -3.12 37.29 -2.62
CA ARG A 244 -3.79 36.52 -3.68
C ARG A 244 -2.91 36.38 -4.92
N GLU A 245 -3.11 35.27 -5.61
CA GLU A 245 -2.65 35.00 -6.97
C GLU A 245 -3.79 34.23 -7.64
N GLY A 246 -4.39 34.75 -8.72
CA GLY A 246 -5.57 34.15 -9.33
C GLY A 246 -6.67 33.82 -8.30
N GLY A 247 -7.11 32.55 -8.26
CA GLY A 247 -8.07 32.07 -7.26
C GLY A 247 -7.46 31.58 -5.93
N ALA A 248 -6.13 31.50 -5.85
CA ALA A 248 -5.40 31.09 -4.66
C ALA A 248 -5.20 32.27 -3.69
N GLN A 249 -5.31 32.00 -2.39
CA GLN A 249 -5.11 33.01 -1.35
C GLN A 249 -4.35 32.44 -0.15
N VAL A 250 -3.40 33.20 0.41
CA VAL A 250 -2.84 32.91 1.73
C VAL A 250 -3.90 33.18 2.80
N SER A 251 -4.18 32.22 3.67
CA SER A 251 -5.14 32.37 4.76
C SER A 251 -4.95 33.67 5.56
N ASP A 252 -6.06 34.34 5.89
CA ASP A 252 -6.06 35.51 6.77
C ASP A 252 -5.74 35.15 8.23
N HIS A 253 -5.85 33.86 8.60
CA HIS A 253 -5.67 33.37 9.95
C HIS A 253 -4.32 32.68 10.16
N HIS A 254 -3.78 32.00 9.14
CA HIS A 254 -2.52 31.27 9.24
C HIS A 254 -1.74 31.32 7.92
N ALA A 255 -0.68 32.14 7.82
CA ALA A 255 0.03 32.34 6.53
C ALA A 255 0.87 31.16 6.00
N ASN A 256 0.66 29.95 6.53
CA ASN A 256 1.19 28.72 5.93
C ASN A 256 0.09 27.89 5.24
N PHE A 257 -1.16 28.35 5.26
CA PHE A 257 -2.26 27.73 4.53
C PHE A 257 -2.51 28.52 3.26
N LEU A 258 -2.50 27.79 2.14
CA LEU A 258 -2.88 28.28 0.83
C LEU A 258 -4.28 27.74 0.52
N PHE A 259 -5.24 28.63 0.34
CA PHE A 259 -6.64 28.30 0.09
C PHE A 259 -6.99 28.44 -1.39
N ASN A 260 -7.80 27.52 -1.87
CA ASN A 260 -8.59 27.70 -3.07
C ASN A 260 -9.87 28.47 -2.70
N THR A 261 -9.90 29.77 -2.95
CA THR A 261 -11.08 30.60 -2.62
C THR A 261 -12.18 30.58 -3.70
N GLY A 262 -12.05 29.66 -4.66
CA GLY A 262 -12.93 29.49 -5.80
C GLY A 262 -12.18 29.67 -7.11
N GLY A 263 -12.15 28.61 -7.93
CA GLY A 263 -11.56 28.64 -9.28
C GLY A 263 -10.03 28.81 -9.30
N ALA A 264 -9.33 28.54 -8.20
CA ALA A 264 -7.88 28.55 -8.18
C ALA A 264 -7.31 27.50 -9.15
N LYS A 265 -6.20 27.85 -9.79
CA LYS A 265 -5.40 26.92 -10.60
C LYS A 265 -4.18 26.43 -9.83
N ALA A 266 -3.62 25.33 -10.26
CA ALA A 266 -2.39 24.80 -9.67
C ALA A 266 -1.22 25.78 -9.85
N ILE A 267 -1.17 26.44 -11.02
CA ILE A 267 -0.19 27.50 -11.28
C ILE A 267 -0.32 28.69 -10.31
N ASP A 268 -1.54 29.04 -9.89
CA ASP A 268 -1.78 30.14 -8.96
C ASP A 268 -1.16 29.83 -7.58
N VAL A 269 -1.42 28.61 -7.08
CA VAL A 269 -0.88 28.11 -5.81
C VAL A 269 0.65 28.08 -5.85
N LEU A 270 1.24 27.59 -6.95
CA LEU A 270 2.68 27.48 -7.09
C LEU A 270 3.37 28.84 -7.21
N ARG A 271 2.80 29.81 -7.94
CA ARG A 271 3.33 31.18 -8.00
C ARG A 271 3.32 31.85 -6.63
N LEU A 272 2.25 31.67 -5.88
CA LEU A 272 2.15 32.18 -4.52
C LEU A 272 3.20 31.53 -3.60
N ALA A 273 3.36 30.20 -3.69
CA ALA A 273 4.38 29.46 -2.95
C ALA A 273 5.81 29.89 -3.34
N ALA A 274 6.10 30.08 -4.63
CA ALA A 274 7.39 30.57 -5.11
C ALA A 274 7.72 31.97 -4.55
N ALA A 275 6.75 32.88 -4.56
CA ALA A 275 6.90 34.22 -3.99
C ALA A 275 7.16 34.17 -2.47
N MET A 276 6.43 33.30 -1.75
CA MET A 276 6.62 33.06 -0.32
C MET A 276 8.02 32.53 -0.02
N ARG A 277 8.45 31.47 -0.73
CA ARG A 277 9.77 30.86 -0.55
C ARG A 277 10.91 31.84 -0.83
N THR A 278 10.78 32.65 -1.88
CA THR A 278 11.74 33.70 -2.23
C THR A 278 11.83 34.76 -1.13
N ALA A 279 10.68 35.26 -0.65
CA ALA A 279 10.66 36.26 0.42
C ALA A 279 11.24 35.73 1.74
N ALA A 280 10.96 34.47 2.12
CA ALA A 280 11.56 33.85 3.29
C ALA A 280 13.10 33.79 3.19
N ARG A 281 13.62 33.40 2.02
CA ARG A 281 15.06 33.35 1.77
C ARG A 281 15.70 34.74 1.81
N GLU A 282 15.09 35.74 1.19
CA GLU A 282 15.69 37.07 1.04
C GLU A 282 15.52 37.97 2.28
N GLN A 283 14.40 37.85 2.98
CA GLN A 283 13.95 38.82 3.99
C GLN A 283 13.84 38.22 5.40
N ALA A 284 13.85 36.89 5.55
CA ALA A 284 13.77 36.21 6.84
C ALA A 284 15.08 35.50 7.21
N GLY A 285 16.21 36.17 7.03
CA GLY A 285 17.52 35.69 7.51
C GLY A 285 18.07 34.48 6.76
N GLY A 286 17.70 34.30 5.49
CA GLY A 286 18.18 33.16 4.69
C GLY A 286 17.38 31.88 4.90
N ALA A 287 16.17 31.93 5.47
CA ALA A 287 15.37 30.75 5.73
C ALA A 287 14.99 30.03 4.41
N ASP A 288 15.65 28.90 4.12
CA ASP A 288 15.24 28.00 3.04
C ASP A 288 14.13 27.09 3.56
N LEU A 289 12.92 27.32 3.08
CA LEU A 289 11.72 26.57 3.47
C LEU A 289 11.37 25.59 2.36
N GLU A 290 11.27 24.32 2.74
CA GLU A 290 10.87 23.23 1.84
C GLU A 290 9.35 23.16 1.73
N LEU A 291 8.84 23.07 0.50
CA LEU A 291 7.43 22.83 0.24
C LEU A 291 7.04 21.43 0.74
N GLU A 292 5.92 21.33 1.45
CA GLU A 292 5.37 20.06 1.92
C GLU A 292 4.35 19.45 0.95
N LEU A 293 3.65 20.33 0.22
CA LEU A 293 2.70 20.00 -0.83
C LEU A 293 3.35 19.13 -1.92
N GLN A 294 2.69 18.03 -2.28
CA GLN A 294 3.16 17.15 -3.35
C GLN A 294 2.48 17.51 -4.67
N CYS A 295 3.23 18.01 -5.64
CA CYS A 295 2.70 18.28 -6.98
C CYS A 295 2.64 16.99 -7.79
N ALA A 296 1.62 16.85 -8.64
CA ALA A 296 1.47 15.70 -9.52
C ALA A 296 0.96 16.13 -10.91
N GLY A 297 1.68 15.76 -11.96
CA GLY A 297 1.37 16.12 -13.34
C GLY A 297 2.45 16.96 -14.02
N LEU A 298 2.07 17.63 -15.11
CA LEU A 298 2.96 18.41 -15.97
C LEU A 298 2.92 19.90 -15.60
N PHE A 299 4.06 20.52 -15.35
CA PHE A 299 4.15 21.95 -15.01
C PHE A 299 5.31 22.62 -15.74
N GLU A 300 5.35 23.95 -15.73
CA GLU A 300 6.53 24.71 -16.16
C GLU A 300 7.71 24.42 -15.23
N THR A 301 8.85 24.02 -15.79
CA THR A 301 10.03 23.61 -15.01
C THR A 301 10.58 24.76 -14.19
N GLU A 302 10.60 25.98 -14.74
CA GLU A 302 11.08 27.16 -14.04
C GLU A 302 10.30 27.43 -12.74
N LEU A 303 8.97 27.25 -12.76
CA LEU A 303 8.16 27.44 -11.58
C LEU A 303 8.37 26.31 -10.55
N LEU A 304 8.51 25.06 -11.01
CA LEU A 304 8.86 23.94 -10.13
C LEU A 304 10.22 24.18 -9.45
N ASP A 305 11.21 24.68 -10.17
CA ASP A 305 12.54 24.99 -9.64
C ASP A 305 12.49 26.10 -8.58
N GLN A 306 11.70 27.16 -8.83
CA GLN A 306 11.46 28.23 -7.84
C GLN A 306 10.83 27.68 -6.55
N CYS A 307 9.94 26.68 -6.66
CA CYS A 307 9.36 25.99 -5.52
C CYS A 307 10.26 24.89 -4.91
N GLY A 308 11.35 24.51 -5.58
CA GLY A 308 12.27 23.46 -5.11
C GLY A 308 11.74 22.06 -5.35
N ILE A 309 10.89 21.89 -6.37
CA ILE A 309 10.23 20.64 -6.72
C ILE A 309 11.00 19.99 -7.85
N ALA A 310 11.51 18.79 -7.62
CA ALA A 310 12.16 18.00 -8.66
C ALA A 310 11.15 17.59 -9.76
N SER A 311 11.60 17.61 -11.01
CA SER A 311 10.82 17.20 -12.17
C SER A 311 11.64 16.45 -13.20
N THR A 312 10.96 15.67 -14.03
CA THR A 312 11.54 15.03 -15.22
C THR A 312 11.07 15.77 -16.46
N PRO A 313 11.96 16.34 -17.30
CA PRO A 313 11.58 17.08 -18.49
C PRO A 313 10.62 16.30 -19.41
N GLU A 314 9.66 17.01 -20.02
CA GLU A 314 8.79 16.49 -21.08
C GLU A 314 9.46 16.71 -22.44
N PRO A 315 9.98 15.67 -23.11
CA PRO A 315 10.74 15.83 -24.35
C PRO A 315 9.96 16.52 -25.47
N SER A 316 8.64 16.38 -25.51
CA SER A 316 7.79 16.99 -26.53
C SER A 316 7.39 18.45 -26.27
N ARG A 317 7.64 18.99 -25.07
CA ARG A 317 7.26 20.36 -24.68
C ARG A 317 8.38 21.01 -23.86
N PRO A 318 9.38 21.64 -24.52
CA PRO A 318 10.46 22.34 -23.84
C PRO A 318 9.95 23.35 -22.81
N GLY A 319 10.61 23.39 -21.64
CA GLY A 319 10.20 24.24 -20.51
C GLY A 319 9.12 23.62 -19.60
N TYR A 320 8.66 22.40 -19.88
CA TYR A 320 7.73 21.66 -19.02
C TYR A 320 8.35 20.37 -18.50
N GLY A 321 7.91 19.95 -17.32
CA GLY A 321 8.40 18.76 -16.62
C GLY A 321 7.32 18.08 -15.79
N TRP A 322 7.44 16.77 -15.69
CA TRP A 322 6.57 15.90 -14.91
C TRP A 322 7.07 15.75 -13.48
N THR A 323 6.17 15.83 -12.52
CA THR A 323 6.45 15.51 -11.11
C THR A 323 5.32 14.66 -10.50
N GLY A 324 5.59 14.00 -9.39
CA GLY A 324 4.61 13.14 -8.69
C GLY A 324 4.19 11.88 -9.46
N LEU A 325 4.92 11.49 -10.51
CA LEU A 325 4.63 10.29 -11.30
C LEU A 325 5.37 9.07 -10.75
N LEU A 326 4.66 7.96 -10.70
CA LEU A 326 5.23 6.63 -10.61
C LEU A 326 5.64 6.20 -12.03
N ARG A 327 6.96 6.19 -12.27
CA ARG A 327 7.55 5.66 -13.50
C ARG A 327 7.95 4.21 -13.25
N PHE A 328 7.70 3.33 -14.21
CA PHE A 328 8.20 1.96 -14.18
C PHE A 328 9.63 1.97 -14.71
N PRO A 329 10.67 1.89 -13.85
CA PRO A 329 12.03 1.84 -14.34
C PRO A 329 12.28 0.51 -15.05
N ASP A 330 13.25 0.49 -15.95
CA ASP A 330 13.89 -0.76 -16.33
C ASP A 330 14.60 -1.29 -15.07
N PHE A 331 14.12 -2.41 -14.54
CA PHE A 331 14.74 -3.01 -13.37
C PHE A 331 16.15 -3.47 -13.76
N GLY A 332 17.16 -3.02 -13.01
CA GLY A 332 18.53 -3.54 -13.14
C GLY A 332 18.60 -4.99 -12.64
N ALA A 333 19.75 -5.64 -12.84
CA ALA A 333 19.97 -7.03 -12.40
C ALA A 333 19.59 -7.21 -10.92
N ALA A 334 18.59 -8.04 -10.64
CA ALA A 334 18.18 -8.30 -9.27
C ALA A 334 19.20 -9.19 -8.55
N MET A 335 19.32 -8.99 -7.23
CA MET A 335 19.97 -9.97 -6.36
C MET A 335 18.96 -11.07 -6.00
N PHE A 336 19.42 -12.32 -5.99
CA PHE A 336 18.63 -13.49 -5.63
C PHE A 336 19.10 -14.07 -4.28
N PRO A 337 18.20 -14.63 -3.45
CA PRO A 337 16.75 -14.76 -3.68
C PRO A 337 16.01 -13.41 -3.55
N ARG A 338 14.94 -13.24 -4.34
CA ARG A 338 14.09 -12.04 -4.32
C ARG A 338 12.73 -12.35 -3.72
N THR A 339 12.31 -11.56 -2.73
CA THR A 339 10.99 -11.70 -2.11
C THR A 339 9.87 -11.22 -3.03
N LEU A 340 8.92 -12.12 -3.33
CA LEU A 340 7.68 -11.85 -4.07
C LEU A 340 6.52 -11.54 -3.11
N LEU A 341 6.37 -12.34 -2.06
CA LEU A 341 5.38 -12.12 -0.99
C LEU A 341 6.08 -12.28 0.35
N HIS A 342 5.83 -11.39 1.31
CA HIS A 342 6.29 -11.56 2.69
C HIS A 342 5.41 -10.80 3.67
N GLY A 343 4.84 -11.52 4.64
CA GLY A 343 4.07 -10.91 5.71
C GLY A 343 3.34 -11.91 6.60
N PRO A 344 2.76 -11.43 7.71
CA PRO A 344 1.86 -12.20 8.55
C PRO A 344 0.55 -12.50 7.82
N MET A 345 -0.07 -13.61 8.19
CA MET A 345 -1.43 -13.96 7.81
C MET A 345 -2.44 -13.10 8.58
N LEU A 346 -3.44 -12.57 7.87
CA LEU A 346 -4.61 -11.93 8.48
C LEU A 346 -5.82 -12.85 8.37
N GLY A 347 -6.73 -12.80 9.34
CA GLY A 347 -7.94 -13.63 9.32
C GLY A 347 -8.78 -13.39 8.07
N TYR A 348 -9.28 -14.46 7.45
CA TYR A 348 -10.03 -14.39 6.18
C TYR A 348 -11.20 -13.42 6.26
N ALA A 349 -12.02 -13.49 7.32
CA ALA A 349 -13.18 -12.62 7.43
C ALA A 349 -12.78 -11.15 7.63
N CYS A 350 -11.51 -10.89 7.92
CA CYS A 350 -11.01 -9.57 8.29
C CYS A 350 -11.81 -8.97 9.47
N CYS A 351 -12.26 -9.84 10.39
CA CYS A 351 -13.02 -9.50 11.58
C CYS A 351 -12.11 -9.41 12.81
N ASP A 352 -12.62 -8.76 13.86
CA ASP A 352 -11.90 -8.58 15.11
C ASP A 352 -11.62 -9.92 15.81
N GLY A 353 -10.38 -10.12 16.28
CA GLY A 353 -10.00 -11.24 17.16
C GLY A 353 -10.02 -12.66 16.55
N GLU A 354 -10.34 -12.84 15.27
CA GLU A 354 -10.60 -14.19 14.72
C GLU A 354 -9.34 -15.04 14.41
N PHE A 355 -8.17 -14.44 14.20
CA PHE A 355 -6.99 -15.16 13.68
C PHE A 355 -5.73 -15.06 14.55
N THR A 356 -4.95 -16.15 14.60
CA THR A 356 -3.78 -16.27 15.46
C THR A 356 -2.67 -15.44 14.86
N PHE A 357 -2.33 -14.32 15.50
CA PHE A 357 -1.14 -13.56 15.13
C PHE A 357 0.12 -14.40 15.38
N GLY A 358 1.10 -14.32 14.48
CA GLY A 358 2.36 -15.06 14.57
C GLY A 358 2.57 -16.14 13.50
N ILE A 359 1.68 -16.27 12.51
CA ILE A 359 1.97 -17.02 11.28
C ILE A 359 2.49 -16.04 10.24
N THR A 360 3.74 -16.20 9.81
CA THR A 360 4.36 -15.39 8.76
C THR A 360 4.68 -16.27 7.55
N VAL A 361 4.37 -15.78 6.36
CA VAL A 361 4.70 -16.45 5.10
C VAL A 361 5.67 -15.63 4.27
N ARG A 362 6.44 -16.33 3.46
CA ARG A 362 7.34 -15.77 2.48
C ARG A 362 7.32 -16.60 1.20
N VAL A 363 7.23 -15.94 0.05
CA VAL A 363 7.45 -16.53 -1.27
C VAL A 363 8.60 -15.80 -1.93
N GLU A 364 9.60 -16.54 -2.40
CA GLU A 364 10.85 -16.01 -2.97
C GLU A 364 11.11 -16.62 -4.35
N GLN A 365 11.59 -15.80 -5.28
CA GLN A 365 12.24 -16.25 -6.50
C GLN A 365 13.71 -16.52 -6.20
N LEU A 366 14.17 -17.76 -6.43
CA LEU A 366 15.51 -18.23 -6.07
C LEU A 366 16.58 -17.94 -7.13
N ILE A 367 16.18 -17.88 -8.41
CA ILE A 367 17.06 -17.67 -9.57
C ILE A 367 16.34 -16.85 -10.65
N PRO A 368 17.07 -16.18 -11.57
CA PRO A 368 16.46 -15.48 -12.69
C PRO A 368 15.56 -16.40 -13.53
N LEU A 369 14.45 -15.86 -14.06
CA LEU A 369 13.51 -16.62 -14.89
C LEU A 369 14.19 -17.19 -16.13
N GLU A 370 15.14 -16.46 -16.72
CA GLU A 370 15.93 -16.96 -17.86
C GLU A 370 16.79 -18.17 -17.49
N GLU A 371 17.42 -18.18 -16.30
CA GLU A 371 18.16 -19.35 -15.81
C GLU A 371 17.20 -20.51 -15.54
N ALA A 372 16.05 -20.23 -14.93
CA ALA A 372 15.02 -21.22 -14.64
C ALA A 372 14.49 -21.90 -15.92
N ARG A 373 14.32 -21.14 -17.02
CA ARG A 373 13.98 -21.68 -18.36
C ARG A 373 15.07 -22.59 -18.93
N ARG A 374 16.36 -22.27 -18.71
CA ARG A 374 17.49 -23.09 -19.19
C ARG A 374 17.71 -24.35 -18.35
N ALA A 375 17.33 -24.33 -17.08
CA ALA A 375 17.47 -25.45 -16.16
C ALA A 375 16.13 -25.73 -15.44
N PRO A 376 15.09 -26.20 -16.18
CA PRO A 376 13.71 -26.20 -15.68
C PRO A 376 13.47 -27.11 -14.48
N GLY A 377 14.32 -28.13 -14.25
CA GLY A 377 14.24 -28.98 -13.06
C GLY A 377 14.85 -28.38 -11.79
N LYS A 378 15.54 -27.24 -11.86
CA LYS A 378 16.07 -26.58 -10.65
C LYS A 378 14.95 -25.83 -9.92
N PRO A 379 14.95 -25.82 -8.57
CA PRO A 379 14.11 -24.93 -7.79
C PRO A 379 14.26 -23.46 -8.21
N CYS A 380 13.15 -22.80 -8.45
CA CYS A 380 13.09 -21.40 -8.85
C CYS A 380 12.16 -20.55 -7.98
N ILE A 381 11.20 -21.16 -7.30
CA ILE A 381 10.34 -20.53 -6.30
C ILE A 381 10.50 -21.30 -4.98
N ARG A 382 10.60 -20.57 -3.87
CA ARG A 382 10.50 -21.13 -2.52
C ARG A 382 9.37 -20.46 -1.78
N TRP A 383 8.52 -21.24 -1.13
CA TRP A 383 7.57 -20.76 -0.16
C TRP A 383 7.92 -21.32 1.22
N THR A 384 7.91 -20.44 2.22
CA THR A 384 8.24 -20.73 3.60
C THR A 384 7.18 -20.12 4.52
N THR A 385 6.69 -20.93 5.45
CA THR A 385 5.84 -20.52 6.57
C THR A 385 6.61 -20.65 7.87
N ARG A 386 6.44 -19.66 8.75
CA ARG A 386 6.92 -19.67 10.13
C ARG A 386 5.75 -19.50 11.09
N ASP A 387 5.74 -20.33 12.12
CA ASP A 387 4.88 -20.19 13.29
C ASP A 387 5.72 -19.64 14.44
N GLU A 388 5.65 -18.34 14.66
CA GLU A 388 6.46 -17.61 15.65
C GLU A 388 6.19 -18.10 17.08
N ASN A 389 5.01 -18.67 17.33
CA ASN A 389 4.59 -19.12 18.66
C ASN A 389 4.64 -20.66 18.82
N GLY A 390 4.86 -21.40 17.73
CA GLY A 390 4.88 -22.87 17.68
C GLY A 390 3.54 -23.54 18.08
N LYS A 391 2.43 -22.81 18.00
CA LYS A 391 1.10 -23.23 18.47
C LYS A 391 0.00 -23.05 17.43
N ALA A 392 0.32 -22.51 16.26
CA ALA A 392 -0.67 -22.20 15.25
C ALA A 392 -1.17 -23.45 14.51
N PHE A 393 -0.39 -24.54 14.48
CA PHE A 393 -0.74 -25.76 13.73
C PHE A 393 -0.85 -27.01 14.63
N PRO A 394 -1.92 -27.14 15.43
CA PRO A 394 -2.05 -28.21 16.43
C PRO A 394 -2.51 -29.57 15.86
N LEU A 395 -3.27 -29.60 14.76
CA LEU A 395 -3.81 -30.84 14.19
C LEU A 395 -2.79 -31.50 13.26
N ARG A 396 -2.53 -32.79 13.47
CA ARG A 396 -1.50 -33.55 12.76
C ARG A 396 -2.09 -34.78 12.06
N PRO A 397 -1.57 -35.17 10.89
CA PRO A 397 -1.99 -36.38 10.23
C PRO A 397 -1.42 -37.62 10.93
N ASP A 398 -2.11 -38.75 10.80
CA ASP A 398 -1.60 -40.07 11.23
C ASP A 398 -0.69 -40.65 10.13
N ALA A 399 0.52 -40.08 10.01
CA ALA A 399 1.53 -40.48 9.03
C ALA A 399 2.95 -40.18 9.53
N PRO A 400 4.00 -40.80 8.96
CA PRO A 400 5.37 -40.41 9.23
C PRO A 400 5.67 -38.99 8.72
N ALA A 401 6.49 -38.24 9.47
CA ALA A 401 6.96 -36.92 9.07
C ALA A 401 7.51 -36.90 7.63
N GLY A 402 7.17 -35.87 6.86
CA GLY A 402 7.57 -35.75 5.45
C GLY A 402 6.72 -36.54 4.44
N ALA A 403 5.73 -37.34 4.88
CA ALA A 403 4.94 -38.16 3.97
C ALA A 403 4.00 -37.34 3.06
N PHE A 404 3.72 -37.89 1.88
CA PHE A 404 2.64 -37.42 1.00
C PHE A 404 1.29 -37.92 1.52
N VAL A 405 0.31 -37.02 1.73
CA VAL A 405 -0.97 -37.35 2.39
C VAL A 405 -2.16 -36.79 1.61
N ASP A 406 -3.04 -37.66 1.09
CA ASP A 406 -4.22 -37.29 0.25
C ASP A 406 -5.27 -36.41 0.98
N ARG A 407 -5.44 -36.62 2.29
CA ARG A 407 -6.43 -35.89 3.12
C ARG A 407 -5.79 -34.88 4.07
N LEU A 408 -4.73 -34.22 3.61
CA LEU A 408 -3.97 -33.30 4.47
C LEU A 408 -4.81 -32.11 4.96
N TRP A 409 -5.84 -31.71 4.20
CA TRP A 409 -6.86 -30.73 4.58
C TRP A 409 -7.63 -31.06 5.89
N GLU A 410 -7.56 -32.30 6.40
CA GLU A 410 -8.10 -32.67 7.73
C GLU A 410 -7.17 -32.25 8.89
N SER A 411 -5.95 -31.79 8.58
CA SER A 411 -4.91 -31.34 9.53
C SER A 411 -4.74 -29.82 9.51
N SER A 412 -3.89 -29.30 10.40
CA SER A 412 -3.52 -27.89 10.37
C SER A 412 -2.42 -27.67 9.34
N VAL A 413 -2.69 -26.88 8.31
CA VAL A 413 -1.79 -26.70 7.16
C VAL A 413 -1.56 -25.23 6.84
N SER A 414 -0.37 -24.94 6.32
CA SER A 414 -0.17 -23.75 5.49
C SER A 414 -0.35 -24.13 4.04
N GLU A 415 -0.78 -23.19 3.20
CA GLU A 415 -1.11 -23.42 1.81
C GLU A 415 -0.50 -22.33 0.91
N LEU A 416 -0.06 -22.72 -0.29
CA LEU A 416 0.31 -21.84 -1.38
C LEU A 416 -0.52 -22.18 -2.61
N PHE A 417 -1.14 -21.15 -3.18
CA PHE A 417 -1.81 -21.22 -4.46
C PHE A 417 -1.00 -20.47 -5.51
N ILE A 418 -0.83 -21.10 -6.67
CA ILE A 418 -0.17 -20.50 -7.84
C ILE A 418 -1.11 -20.62 -9.03
N GLY A 419 -1.52 -19.48 -9.55
CA GLY A 419 -2.23 -19.38 -10.82
C GLY A 419 -1.45 -18.56 -11.83
N GLY A 420 -2.08 -18.33 -12.98
CA GLY A 420 -1.54 -17.54 -14.08
C GLY A 420 -1.79 -18.25 -15.41
N GLY A 421 -1.61 -17.53 -16.51
CA GLY A 421 -1.93 -17.99 -17.86
C GLY A 421 -3.45 -18.03 -18.12
N GLU A 422 -3.91 -17.49 -19.25
CA GLU A 422 -5.33 -17.60 -19.62
C GLU A 422 -5.72 -19.08 -19.77
N GLY A 423 -6.62 -19.56 -18.91
CA GLY A 423 -7.18 -20.92 -18.99
C GLY A 423 -6.32 -22.05 -18.40
N ALA A 424 -5.19 -21.77 -17.75
CA ALA A 424 -4.32 -22.81 -17.19
C ALA A 424 -4.80 -23.37 -15.83
N GLY A 425 -5.82 -22.76 -15.21
CA GLY A 425 -6.33 -23.14 -13.90
C GLY A 425 -5.40 -22.66 -12.77
N TYR A 426 -5.16 -23.49 -11.75
CA TYR A 426 -4.23 -23.19 -10.66
C TYR A 426 -3.66 -24.45 -9.99
N LEU A 427 -2.53 -24.27 -9.31
CA LEU A 427 -1.89 -25.24 -8.42
C LEU A 427 -2.17 -24.88 -6.96
N GLU A 428 -2.24 -25.91 -6.13
CA GLU A 428 -2.36 -25.81 -4.68
C GLU A 428 -1.32 -26.72 -4.04
N PHE A 429 -0.63 -26.20 -3.03
CA PHE A 429 0.35 -26.93 -2.24
C PHE A 429 0.02 -26.75 -0.77
N GLU A 430 -0.06 -27.83 -0.01
CA GLU A 430 -0.26 -27.78 1.44
C GLU A 430 0.94 -28.42 2.14
N VAL A 431 1.39 -27.82 3.24
CA VAL A 431 2.50 -28.33 4.04
C VAL A 431 2.20 -28.14 5.53
N THR A 432 2.53 -29.15 6.33
CA THR A 432 2.48 -29.10 7.81
C THR A 432 3.85 -28.74 8.41
N PRO A 433 3.92 -28.32 9.69
CA PRO A 433 5.21 -28.09 10.36
C PRO A 433 6.13 -29.32 10.44
N GLU A 434 5.59 -30.53 10.25
CA GLU A 434 6.33 -31.79 10.26
C GLU A 434 6.69 -32.26 8.83
N GLY A 435 6.46 -31.40 7.83
CA GLY A 435 6.85 -31.65 6.44
C GLY A 435 5.89 -32.57 5.68
N HIS A 436 4.78 -33.04 6.28
CA HIS A 436 3.74 -33.72 5.49
C HIS A 436 3.21 -32.76 4.44
N TRP A 437 2.96 -33.26 3.25
CA TRP A 437 2.63 -32.41 2.12
C TRP A 437 1.66 -33.06 1.12
N ILE A 438 1.01 -32.22 0.35
CA ILE A 438 0.25 -32.58 -0.84
C ILE A 438 0.43 -31.50 -1.90
N ALA A 439 0.27 -31.88 -3.16
CA ALA A 439 0.22 -30.97 -4.28
C ALA A 439 -0.95 -31.37 -5.20
N LEU A 440 -1.69 -30.38 -5.69
CA LEU A 440 -2.92 -30.53 -6.44
C LEU A 440 -2.94 -29.59 -7.64
N ARG A 441 -3.62 -30.01 -8.72
CA ARG A 441 -3.87 -29.19 -9.92
C ARG A 441 -5.37 -29.10 -10.17
N PHE A 442 -5.83 -27.90 -10.51
CA PHE A 442 -7.22 -27.59 -10.78
C PHE A 442 -7.36 -26.88 -12.13
N ASP A 443 -8.38 -27.25 -12.91
CA ASP A 443 -8.73 -26.55 -14.16
C ASP A 443 -9.73 -25.40 -13.90
N ALA A 444 -10.47 -25.48 -12.81
CA ALA A 444 -11.43 -24.47 -12.35
C ALA A 444 -11.56 -24.51 -10.81
N PRO A 445 -12.16 -23.50 -10.15
CA PRO A 445 -12.36 -23.50 -8.70
C PRO A 445 -12.93 -24.82 -8.17
N ARG A 446 -12.16 -25.50 -7.31
CA ARG A 446 -12.49 -26.80 -6.69
C ARG A 446 -12.75 -27.95 -7.68
N GLN A 447 -12.35 -27.82 -8.94
CA GLN A 447 -12.41 -28.87 -9.95
C GLN A 447 -11.01 -29.36 -10.30
N ARG A 448 -10.63 -30.53 -9.77
CA ARG A 448 -9.34 -31.16 -10.05
C ARG A 448 -9.17 -31.39 -11.56
N ALA A 449 -7.97 -31.17 -12.06
CA ALA A 449 -7.64 -31.31 -13.47
C ALA A 449 -7.68 -32.78 -13.93
N ALA A 450 -7.89 -32.99 -15.23
CA ALA A 450 -7.82 -34.32 -15.81
C ALA A 450 -6.42 -34.95 -15.61
N GLY A 451 -6.36 -36.19 -15.14
CA GLY A 451 -5.13 -36.88 -14.75
C GLY A 451 -4.60 -36.51 -13.35
N HIS A 452 -5.26 -35.59 -12.65
CA HIS A 452 -4.96 -35.18 -11.26
C HIS A 452 -6.15 -35.42 -10.32
N GLU A 453 -7.15 -36.20 -10.71
CA GLU A 453 -8.36 -36.46 -9.95
C GLU A 453 -8.05 -37.19 -8.63
N THR A 454 -7.09 -38.13 -8.68
CA THR A 454 -6.55 -38.85 -7.52
C THR A 454 -5.14 -38.33 -7.18
N PRO A 455 -4.91 -37.83 -5.95
CA PRO A 455 -3.60 -37.32 -5.58
C PRO A 455 -2.52 -38.40 -5.60
N SER A 456 -1.38 -38.07 -6.20
CA SER A 456 -0.27 -39.00 -6.38
C SER A 456 1.07 -38.27 -6.29
N GLU A 457 1.92 -38.70 -5.37
CA GLU A 457 3.28 -38.18 -5.20
C GLU A 457 4.10 -38.26 -6.51
N ALA A 458 3.87 -39.30 -7.31
CA ALA A 458 4.61 -39.56 -8.54
C ALA A 458 4.47 -38.44 -9.58
N LEU A 459 3.37 -37.68 -9.56
CA LEU A 459 3.12 -36.55 -10.47
C LEU A 459 4.03 -35.34 -10.15
N TRP A 460 4.52 -35.25 -8.92
CA TRP A 460 5.20 -34.06 -8.38
C TRP A 460 6.69 -34.29 -8.10
N ARG A 461 7.09 -35.56 -8.02
CA ARG A 461 8.44 -35.98 -7.64
C ARG A 461 9.52 -35.27 -8.46
N GLY A 462 10.46 -34.66 -7.75
CA GLY A 462 11.60 -33.94 -8.32
C GLY A 462 11.30 -32.50 -8.77
N ASN A 463 10.04 -32.06 -8.75
CA ASN A 463 9.65 -30.70 -9.16
C ASN A 463 8.99 -29.89 -8.02
N ALA A 464 8.50 -30.57 -6.99
CA ALA A 464 7.97 -30.01 -5.75
C ALA A 464 8.64 -30.73 -4.58
N LEU A 465 9.37 -29.98 -3.75
CA LEU A 465 10.18 -30.52 -2.65
C LEU A 465 9.76 -29.87 -1.34
N ALA A 466 9.00 -30.59 -0.51
CA ALA A 466 8.62 -30.12 0.81
C ALA A 466 9.82 -30.13 1.76
N PHE A 467 9.85 -29.17 2.69
CA PHE A 467 10.86 -29.09 3.74
C PHE A 467 10.22 -28.64 5.06
N ALA A 468 10.87 -29.01 6.16
CA ALA A 468 10.56 -28.52 7.50
C ALA A 468 11.86 -28.52 8.32
N ASP A 469 12.32 -27.33 8.71
CA ASP A 469 13.58 -27.12 9.43
C ASP A 469 13.49 -25.92 10.40
N GLU A 470 14.61 -25.52 10.99
CA GLU A 470 14.69 -24.40 11.93
C GLU A 470 14.28 -23.04 11.32
N GLN A 471 14.32 -22.91 10.00
CA GLN A 471 13.94 -21.71 9.27
C GLN A 471 12.45 -21.68 8.93
N GLY A 472 11.69 -22.74 9.22
CA GLY A 472 10.28 -22.88 8.95
C GLY A 472 9.97 -24.13 8.12
N PHE A 473 8.78 -24.16 7.53
CA PHE A 473 8.33 -25.27 6.69
C PHE A 473 7.67 -24.75 5.43
N GLY A 474 7.67 -25.54 4.36
CA GLY A 474 7.10 -25.11 3.09
C GLY A 474 7.60 -25.97 1.93
N MET A 475 7.76 -25.36 0.76
CA MET A 475 8.08 -26.09 -0.46
C MET A 475 8.97 -25.30 -1.42
N GLU A 476 9.86 -26.01 -2.10
CA GLU A 476 10.61 -25.53 -3.25
C GLU A 476 10.02 -26.08 -4.56
N LEU A 477 9.84 -25.20 -5.54
CA LEU A 477 9.15 -25.48 -6.80
C LEU A 477 10.06 -25.18 -8.00
N SER A 478 10.15 -26.14 -8.91
CA SER A 478 10.93 -26.00 -10.15
C SER A 478 10.16 -25.28 -11.26
N HIS A 479 10.88 -24.70 -12.22
CA HIS A 479 10.21 -24.02 -13.35
C HIS A 479 9.46 -24.98 -14.26
N LYS A 480 9.91 -26.23 -14.40
CA LYS A 480 9.23 -27.28 -15.16
C LYS A 480 7.78 -27.47 -14.70
N LEU A 481 7.53 -27.30 -13.41
CA LEU A 481 6.19 -27.37 -12.84
C LEU A 481 5.36 -26.12 -13.13
N LEU A 482 6.01 -24.96 -13.13
CA LEU A 482 5.35 -23.65 -13.18
C LEU A 482 5.21 -23.10 -14.60
N GLU A 483 5.82 -23.73 -15.60
CA GLU A 483 5.95 -23.23 -16.97
C GLU A 483 4.60 -22.78 -17.57
N GLU A 484 3.54 -23.58 -17.41
CA GLU A 484 2.20 -23.29 -17.92
C GLU A 484 1.49 -22.15 -17.18
N PHE A 485 1.93 -21.83 -15.96
CA PHE A 485 1.33 -20.79 -15.11
C PHE A 485 2.08 -19.45 -15.21
N VAL A 486 3.31 -19.44 -15.74
CA VAL A 486 4.07 -18.21 -15.96
C VAL A 486 3.52 -17.48 -17.20
N CYS A 487 2.77 -16.41 -16.97
CA CYS A 487 2.21 -15.58 -18.04
C CYS A 487 3.18 -14.44 -18.40
N GLY A 488 3.93 -14.62 -19.48
CA GLY A 488 5.02 -13.70 -19.84
C GLY A 488 6.14 -13.81 -18.81
N ASN A 489 6.21 -12.85 -17.89
CA ASN A 489 7.14 -12.84 -16.75
C ASN A 489 6.39 -12.71 -15.42
N ALA A 490 5.14 -13.14 -15.31
CA ALA A 490 4.34 -13.00 -14.09
C ALA A 490 3.76 -14.32 -13.58
N LEU A 491 3.53 -14.37 -12.26
CA LEU A 491 2.77 -15.42 -11.55
C LEU A 491 1.67 -14.76 -10.73
N HIS A 492 0.57 -15.49 -10.51
CA HIS A 492 -0.44 -15.06 -9.56
C HIS A 492 -0.34 -15.90 -8.30
N LEU A 493 -0.14 -15.26 -7.14
CA LEU A 493 0.17 -15.93 -5.89
C LEU A 493 -0.85 -15.59 -4.80
N GLN A 494 -1.21 -16.59 -4.00
CA GLN A 494 -1.96 -16.43 -2.76
C GLN A 494 -1.45 -17.43 -1.74
N CYS A 495 -1.19 -16.99 -0.52
CA CYS A 495 -0.94 -17.89 0.61
C CYS A 495 -2.20 -17.97 1.47
N ALA A 496 -2.45 -19.15 2.03
CA ALA A 496 -3.42 -19.34 3.09
C ALA A 496 -2.85 -20.14 4.27
N ALA A 497 -3.56 -20.12 5.38
CA ALA A 497 -3.31 -20.99 6.51
C ALA A 497 -4.64 -21.46 7.09
N SER A 498 -4.77 -22.78 7.25
CA SER A 498 -5.88 -23.44 7.92
C SER A 498 -5.37 -24.06 9.23
N PRO A 499 -5.27 -23.29 10.32
CA PRO A 499 -4.84 -23.80 11.62
C PRO A 499 -5.83 -24.82 12.24
N GLY A 500 -7.02 -24.99 11.67
CA GLY A 500 -8.11 -25.82 12.22
C GLY A 500 -9.25 -24.99 12.81
N GLU A 501 -10.27 -25.65 13.36
CA GLU A 501 -11.42 -25.01 14.04
C GLU A 501 -12.20 -23.99 13.18
N ASN A 502 -12.24 -24.17 11.86
CA ASN A 502 -12.84 -23.22 10.89
C ASN A 502 -12.20 -21.81 10.92
N ARG A 503 -10.94 -21.71 11.33
CA ARG A 503 -10.17 -20.47 11.30
C ARG A 503 -9.28 -20.50 10.08
N TYR A 504 -9.19 -19.37 9.40
CA TYR A 504 -8.48 -19.25 8.14
C TYR A 504 -7.74 -17.92 8.05
N GLY A 505 -6.52 -17.97 7.56
CA GLY A 505 -5.66 -16.81 7.35
C GLY A 505 -5.31 -16.67 5.88
N LEU A 506 -5.18 -15.43 5.42
CA LEU A 506 -4.77 -15.09 4.06
C LEU A 506 -3.63 -14.09 4.04
N PHE A 507 -2.74 -14.27 3.06
CA PHE A 507 -1.78 -13.26 2.65
C PHE A 507 -1.48 -13.32 1.14
N PRO A 508 -1.64 -12.23 0.38
CA PRO A 508 -2.28 -10.97 0.79
C PRO A 508 -3.73 -11.17 1.24
N TRP A 509 -4.25 -10.26 2.05
CA TRP A 509 -5.59 -10.38 2.61
C TRP A 509 -6.64 -9.89 1.61
N TRP A 510 -7.82 -10.47 1.70
CA TRP A 510 -9.08 -10.04 1.11
C TRP A 510 -10.20 -10.81 1.81
N CYS A 511 -11.45 -10.38 1.64
CA CYS A 511 -12.61 -11.08 2.16
C CYS A 511 -13.77 -10.94 1.18
N ASP A 512 -14.64 -11.95 1.17
CA ASP A 512 -15.91 -11.96 0.47
C ASP A 512 -17.04 -12.25 1.46
N GLU A 513 -18.25 -11.81 1.13
CA GLU A 513 -19.44 -12.16 1.91
C GLU A 513 -19.73 -13.67 1.78
N GLY A 514 -19.84 -14.36 2.91
CA GLY A 514 -20.21 -15.78 2.95
C GLY A 514 -19.14 -16.67 3.55
N LYS A 515 -19.16 -17.95 3.15
CA LYS A 515 -18.21 -18.95 3.67
C LYS A 515 -16.81 -18.69 3.09
N PRO A 516 -15.74 -18.82 3.88
CA PRO A 516 -14.38 -18.73 3.38
C PRO A 516 -14.12 -19.68 2.21
N ASP A 517 -13.58 -19.16 1.11
CA ASP A 517 -13.21 -19.93 -0.07
C ASP A 517 -11.97 -19.35 -0.75
N PHE A 518 -10.80 -19.95 -0.53
CA PHE A 518 -9.53 -19.44 -1.05
C PHE A 518 -9.27 -19.87 -2.51
N HIS A 519 -10.08 -20.76 -3.08
CA HIS A 519 -9.94 -21.25 -4.46
C HIS A 519 -10.43 -20.25 -5.50
N GLN A 520 -9.93 -19.02 -5.43
CA GLN A 520 -10.36 -17.87 -6.22
C GLN A 520 -9.17 -17.34 -7.02
N PRO A 521 -8.76 -17.99 -8.13
CA PRO A 521 -7.57 -17.58 -8.89
C PRO A 521 -7.64 -16.15 -9.44
N GLY A 522 -8.85 -15.60 -9.61
CA GLY A 522 -9.05 -14.19 -9.95
C GLY A 522 -8.71 -13.19 -8.83
N ARG A 523 -8.53 -13.67 -7.60
CA ARG A 523 -8.11 -12.88 -6.42
C ARG A 523 -6.61 -13.03 -6.12
N PHE A 524 -5.89 -13.91 -6.82
CA PHE A 524 -4.47 -14.12 -6.57
C PHE A 524 -3.68 -12.89 -7.02
N CYS A 525 -2.67 -12.51 -6.23
CA CYS A 525 -1.90 -11.31 -6.46
C CYS A 525 -0.90 -11.52 -7.61
N GLU A 526 -0.99 -10.71 -8.66
CA GLU A 526 -0.01 -10.74 -9.76
C GLU A 526 1.35 -10.18 -9.28
N VAL A 527 2.39 -10.99 -9.41
CA VAL A 527 3.78 -10.60 -9.16
C VAL A 527 4.66 -10.90 -10.38
N TRP A 528 5.62 -10.02 -10.66
CA TRP A 528 6.53 -10.14 -11.79
C TRP A 528 7.81 -10.83 -11.36
N LEU A 529 8.22 -11.84 -12.13
CA LEU A 529 9.50 -12.51 -12.07
C LEU A 529 10.56 -11.69 -12.83
N ASP A 530 11.79 -11.70 -12.31
CA ASP A 530 12.96 -11.08 -12.97
C ASP A 530 13.53 -12.01 -14.03
#